data_AF-A0AAU8JNZ3-F1
#
_entry.id   AF-A0AAU8JNZ3-F1
#
_cell.length_a   1.000
_cell.length_b   1.000
_cell.length_c   1.000
_cell.angle_alpha   90.00
_cell.angle_beta   90.00
_cell.angle_gamma   90.00
#
_symmetry.space_group_name_H-M   'P 1'
#
loop_
_entity.id
_entity.type
_entity.pdbx_description
1 polymer ?
#
loop_
_entity_poly.entity_id
_entity_poly.type
_entity_poly.pdbx_seq_one_letter_code
_entity_poly.pdbx_strand_id
1 'polypeptide(L)' 'MNRDQALLLVQEVLTEIVPDADFTTIGPDTAFREALELDSLDFLSMVELLTERASCRIDEDDYPRLTTLNSAAAFLTERT' A
#
# COMPACT_ATOMS: atom_id res chain seq x y z
N MET A 1 -10.36 -7.02 8.35
CA MET A 1 -10.78 -6.18 7.19
C MET A 1 -10.95 -7.08 5.96
N ASN A 2 -11.90 -6.83 5.03
CA ASN A 2 -12.00 -7.63 3.79
C ASN A 2 -11.02 -7.14 2.71
N ARG A 3 -10.71 -7.99 1.72
CA ARG A 3 -9.75 -7.69 0.64
C ARG A 3 -10.07 -6.39 -0.09
N ASP A 4 -11.33 -6.15 -0.45
CA ASP A 4 -11.75 -4.93 -1.14
C ASP A 4 -11.52 -3.67 -0.29
N GLN A 5 -11.79 -3.75 1.02
CA GLN A 5 -11.54 -2.66 1.96
C GLN A 5 -10.03 -2.39 2.12
N ALA A 6 -9.23 -3.45 2.17
CA ALA A 6 -7.78 -3.36 2.24
C ALA A 6 -7.20 -2.69 1.00
N LEU A 7 -7.70 -3.08 -0.17
CA LEU A 7 -7.25 -2.55 -1.45
C LEU A 7 -7.64 -1.08 -1.63
N LEU A 8 -8.85 -0.70 -1.23
CA LEU A 8 -9.28 0.70 -1.16
C LEU A 8 -8.39 1.52 -0.22
N LEU A 9 -8.09 1.01 0.97
CA LEU A 9 -7.23 1.71 1.92
C LEU A 9 -5.83 1.96 1.35
N VAL A 10 -5.23 0.95 0.70
CA VAL A 10 -3.91 1.10 0.06
C VAL A 10 -3.96 2.15 -1.05
N GLN A 11 -5.01 2.16 -1.87
CA GLN A 11 -5.17 3.17 -2.92
C GLN A 11 -5.36 4.58 -2.34
N GLU A 12 -6.16 4.74 -1.29
CA GLU A 12 -6.35 6.03 -0.63
C GLU A 12 -5.03 6.58 -0.09
N VAL A 13 -4.25 5.74 0.62
CA VAL A 13 -2.94 6.15 1.15
C VAL A 13 -1.96 6.48 0.02
N LEU A 14 -1.93 5.68 -1.04
CA LEU A 14 -1.08 5.96 -2.21
C LEU A 14 -1.48 7.27 -2.91
N THR A 15 -2.79 7.58 -2.99
CA THR A 15 -3.30 8.83 -3.55
C THR A 15 -2.92 10.04 -2.69
N GLU A 16 -2.87 9.86 -1.36
CA GLU A 16 -2.46 10.92 -0.42
C GLU A 16 -1.00 11.34 -0.65
N ILE A 17 -0.16 10.40 -1.07
CA ILE A 17 1.29 10.61 -1.31
C ILE A 17 1.54 11.03 -2.75
N VAL A 18 0.95 10.30 -3.70
CA VAL A 18 1.02 10.56 -5.14
C VAL A 18 -0.39 10.83 -5.65
N PRO A 19 -0.83 12.12 -5.67
CA PRO A 19 -2.17 12.47 -6.12
C PRO A 19 -2.42 12.18 -7.61
N ASP A 20 -1.35 12.01 -8.39
CA ASP A 20 -1.40 11.63 -9.81
C ASP A 20 -1.39 10.10 -10.02
N ALA A 21 -1.53 9.31 -8.94
CA ALA A 21 -1.46 7.86 -9.01
C ALA A 21 -2.63 7.27 -9.81
N ASP A 22 -2.31 6.63 -10.93
CA ASP A 22 -3.30 5.97 -11.78
C ASP A 22 -3.39 4.46 -11.51
N PHE A 23 -4.26 4.07 -10.58
CA PHE A 23 -4.51 2.66 -10.25
C PHE A 23 -5.28 1.89 -11.33
N THR A 24 -5.73 2.55 -12.41
CA THR A 24 -6.37 1.86 -13.54
C THR A 24 -5.33 1.29 -14.49
N THR A 25 -4.15 1.91 -14.55
CA THR A 25 -2.99 1.44 -15.33
C THR A 25 -2.09 0.49 -14.54
N ILE A 26 -2.04 0.64 -13.21
CA ILE A 26 -1.27 -0.23 -12.32
C ILE A 26 -2.04 -1.52 -12.09
N GLY A 27 -1.51 -2.62 -12.63
CA GLY A 27 -2.04 -3.95 -12.39
C GLY A 27 -1.98 -4.33 -10.90
N PRO A 28 -2.84 -5.26 -10.44
CA PRO A 28 -2.87 -5.66 -9.03
C PRO A 28 -1.54 -6.23 -8.55
N ASP A 29 -0.81 -6.96 -9.41
CA ASP A 29 0.51 -7.53 -9.14
C ASP A 29 1.66 -6.64 -9.63
N THR A 30 1.38 -5.41 -10.05
CA THR A 30 2.41 -4.44 -10.45
C THR A 30 3.00 -3.79 -9.21
N ALA A 31 4.33 -3.64 -9.21
CA ALA A 31 5.04 -2.94 -8.15
C ALA A 31 4.70 -1.43 -8.21
N PHE A 32 3.82 -0.97 -7.32
CA PHE A 32 3.40 0.44 -7.33
C PHE A 32 4.54 1.38 -6.96
N ARG A 33 5.57 0.90 -6.25
CA ARG A 33 6.75 1.70 -5.92
C ARG A 33 7.51 2.15 -7.16
N GLU A 34 7.66 1.26 -8.13
CA GLU A 34 8.30 1.59 -9.42
C GLU A 34 7.33 2.31 -10.34
N ALA A 35 6.05 1.88 -10.38
CA ALA A 35 5.06 2.46 -11.27
C ALA A 35 4.67 3.91 -10.91
N LEU A 36 4.67 4.24 -9.62
CA LEU A 36 4.40 5.59 -9.10
C LEU A 36 5.68 6.36 -8.76
N GLU A 37 6.85 5.80 -9.10
CA GLU A 37 8.16 6.40 -8.82
C GLU A 37 8.33 6.85 -7.36
N LEU A 38 7.84 6.04 -6.40
CA LEU A 38 7.88 6.37 -4.98
C LEU A 38 9.32 6.33 -4.44
N ASP A 39 9.74 7.44 -3.84
CA ASP A 39 11.00 7.50 -3.12
C ASP A 39 10.92 6.73 -1.77
N SER A 40 12.07 6.58 -1.10
CA SER A 40 12.12 5.93 0.22
C SER A 40 11.28 6.64 1.27
N LEU A 41 11.19 7.98 1.21
CA LEU A 41 10.40 8.78 2.14
C LEU A 41 8.90 8.64 1.89
N ASP A 42 8.49 8.56 0.63
CA ASP A 42 7.09 8.31 0.25
C ASP A 42 6.63 6.94 0.72
N PHE A 43 7.48 5.92 0.52
CA PHE A 43 7.19 4.58 1.00
C PHE A 43 7.06 4.50 2.53
N LEU A 44 7.94 5.19 3.28
CA LEU A 44 7.84 5.24 4.75
C LEU A 44 6.56 5.94 5.19
N SER A 45 6.19 7.05 4.56
CA SER A 45 4.94 7.76 4.82
C SER A 45 3.71 6.87 4.55
N MET A 46 3.75 6.08 3.47
CA MET A 46 2.71 5.09 3.16
C MET A 46 2.57 4.05 4.27
N VAL A 47 3.70 3.50 4.75
CA VAL A 47 3.71 2.50 5.82
C VAL A 47 3.14 3.06 7.12
N GLU A 48 3.49 4.30 7.47
CA GLU A 48 2.96 4.98 8.66
C GLU A 48 1.45 5.20 8.56
N LEU A 49 0.97 5.71 7.42
CA LEU A 49 -0.46 5.92 7.18
C LEU A 49 -1.25 4.60 7.18
N LEU A 50 -0.72 3.54 6.54
CA LEU A 50 -1.33 2.21 6.59
C LEU A 50 -1.38 1.66 8.01
N THR A 51 -0.30 1.84 8.78
CA THR A 51 -0.22 1.41 10.19
C THR A 51 -1.28 2.11 11.04
N GLU A 52 -1.44 3.42 10.88
CA GLU A 52 -2.43 4.21 11.61
C GLU A 52 -3.87 3.83 11.23
N ARG A 53 -4.17 3.78 9.93
CA ARG A 53 -5.53 3.56 9.42
C ARG A 53 -5.99 2.11 9.60
N ALA A 54 -5.11 1.14 9.37
CA ALA A 54 -5.42 -0.27 9.61
C ALA A 54 -5.22 -0.69 11.06
N SER A 55 -4.66 0.19 11.92
CA SER A 55 -4.31 -0.12 13.31
C SER A 55 -3.45 -1.39 13.43
N CYS A 56 -2.58 -1.64 12.44
CA CYS A 56 -1.74 -2.83 12.35
C CYS A 56 -0.28 -2.43 12.33
N ARG A 57 0.59 -3.19 13.00
CA ARG A 57 2.03 -2.89 13.02
C ARG A 57 2.70 -3.46 11.77
N ILE A 58 3.45 -2.60 11.08
CA ILE A 58 4.24 -2.93 9.89
C ILE A 58 5.71 -2.68 10.22
N ASP A 59 6.53 -3.73 10.21
CA ASP A 59 7.97 -3.63 10.43
C ASP A 59 8.73 -3.77 9.09
N GLU A 60 10.03 -3.49 9.07
CA GLU A 60 10.86 -3.51 7.86
C GLU A 60 10.86 -4.88 7.14
N ASP A 61 10.73 -5.97 7.89
CA ASP A 61 10.57 -7.33 7.35
C ASP A 61 9.29 -7.51 6.51
N ASP A 62 8.26 -6.69 6.74
CA ASP A 62 7.00 -6.75 6.00
C ASP A 62 7.04 -5.89 4.71
N TYR A 63 8.05 -5.04 4.51
CA TYR A 63 8.16 -4.16 3.33
C TYR A 63 8.12 -4.90 1.98
N PRO A 64 8.73 -6.09 1.81
CA PRO A 64 8.60 -6.86 0.58
C PRO A 64 7.15 -7.26 0.26
N ARG A 65 6.28 -7.37 1.29
CA ARG A 65 4.85 -7.67 1.13
C ARG A 65 4.04 -6.43 0.73
N LEU A 66 4.59 -5.23 0.90
CA LEU A 66 3.99 -3.95 0.51
C LEU A 66 4.53 -3.45 -0.84
N THR A 67 4.77 -4.36 -1.77
CA THR A 67 5.29 -4.02 -3.10
C THR A 67 4.19 -3.83 -4.13
N THR A 68 3.12 -4.63 -4.05
CA THR A 68 2.00 -4.64 -4.99
C THR A 68 0.68 -4.37 -4.26
N LEU A 69 -0.34 -3.91 -4.98
CA LEU A 69 -1.68 -3.72 -4.40
C LEU A 69 -2.22 -5.03 -3.83
N ASN A 70 -2.00 -6.13 -4.56
CA ASN A 70 -2.49 -7.45 -4.22
C ASN A 70 -1.84 -7.99 -2.94
N SER A 71 -0.51 -7.87 -2.84
CA SER A 71 0.26 -8.33 -1.69
C SER A 71 0.00 -7.45 -0.46
N ALA A 72 -0.11 -6.13 -0.63
CA ALA A 72 -0.45 -5.22 0.44
C ALA A 72 -1.86 -5.46 0.98
N ALA A 73 -2.86 -5.62 0.09
CA ALA A 73 -4.23 -5.94 0.49
C ALA A 73 -4.31 -7.30 1.19
N ALA A 74 -3.59 -8.32 0.71
CA ALA A 74 -3.51 -9.62 1.37
C ALA A 74 -2.88 -9.52 2.77
N PHE A 75 -1.75 -8.81 2.87
CA PHE A 75 -1.08 -8.57 4.15
C PHE A 75 -1.98 -7.90 5.18
N LEU A 76 -2.68 -6.83 4.79
CA LEU A 76 -3.63 -6.15 5.67
C LEU A 76 -4.80 -7.06 6.05
N THR A 77 -5.32 -7.85 5.11
CA THR A 77 -6.41 -8.82 5.39
C THR A 77 -5.97 -9.91 6.38
N GLU A 78 -4.70 -10.30 6.38
CA GLU A 78 -4.15 -11.28 7.33
C GLU A 78 -3.89 -10.69 8.72
N ARG A 79 -3.63 -9.38 8.80
CA ARG A 79 -3.25 -8.68 10.04
C ARG A 79 -4.40 -7.96 10.74
N THR A 80 -5.56 -7.79 10.07
CA THR A 80 -6.76 -7.10 10.58
C THR A 80 -8.03 -7.91 10.39
#